data_AF-A8B557-F1
#
_entry.id   AF-A8B557-F1
#
_cell.length_a   1.000
_cell.length_b   1.000
_cell.length_c   1.000
_cell.angle_alpha   90.00
_cell.angle_beta   90.00
_cell.angle_gamma   90.00
#
_symmetry.space_group_name_H-M   'P 1'
#
loop_
_entity.id
_entity.type
_entity.pdbx_description
1 polymer ?
#
loop_
_entity_poly.entity_id
_entity_poly.type
_entity_poly.pdbx_seq_one_letter_code
_entity_poly.pdbx_strand_id
1 'polypeptide(L)'
;MLDKSIRNNNSTILTDGFVANLTSSLLCRLDHSTARHQCLCVPPFKHIPDHGCAPAGCVSDTGFVCPHGECLYSDGEYLCKCEDGFVMLNSTCVHAQCVKNGAACNWTPKARGRTCVQNATAALACQCDEDAVPHGQLCASKKYLNTRLAGSVCTGHGECYKDACVCAEGYHRDLCDCRVRNIGAVAGVTASTAVFFGLLFLSATR
;
A
#
# COMPACT_ATOMS: atom_id res chain seq x y z
N MET A 1 29.90 -22.34 7.42
CA MET A 1 30.54 -21.63 6.29
C MET A 1 30.41 -20.14 6.60
N LEU A 2 31.17 -19.54 7.53
CA LEU A 2 32.59 -19.19 7.52
C LEU A 2 33.01 -18.48 6.23
N ASP A 3 32.60 -17.22 6.10
CA ASP A 3 33.25 -16.31 5.16
C ASP A 3 34.52 -15.73 5.79
N LYS A 4 35.57 -15.71 4.98
CA LYS A 4 36.98 -15.62 5.34
C LYS A 4 37.61 -14.61 4.39
N SER A 5 37.62 -13.33 4.74
CA SER A 5 38.26 -12.26 3.96
C SER A 5 38.08 -10.94 4.75
N ILE A 6 39.03 -10.03 5.01
CA ILE A 6 40.33 -9.69 4.43
C ILE A 6 41.12 -8.96 5.54
N ARG A 7 42.39 -9.31 5.76
CA ARG A 7 43.36 -8.41 6.39
C ARG A 7 43.66 -7.30 5.40
N ASN A 8 43.32 -6.05 5.69
CA ASN A 8 43.89 -4.92 4.96
C ASN A 8 44.40 -3.87 5.95
N ASN A 9 45.71 -3.70 5.95
CA ASN A 9 46.45 -2.72 6.74
C ASN A 9 46.35 -1.35 6.06
N ASN A 10 45.19 -0.66 6.10
CA ASN A 10 45.15 0.79 5.90
C ASN A 10 43.77 1.42 6.20
N SER A 11 43.26 1.32 7.43
CA SER A 11 42.03 2.03 7.81
C SER A 11 42.36 3.19 8.74
N THR A 12 42.15 4.41 8.22
CA THR A 12 42.12 5.69 8.94
C THR A 12 41.35 5.57 10.25
N ILE A 13 42.07 5.76 11.34
CA ILE A 13 41.57 5.77 12.71
C ILE A 13 40.76 7.06 12.90
N LEU A 14 39.43 6.97 12.88
CA LEU A 14 38.59 8.00 13.54
C LEU A 14 38.71 7.78 15.04
N THR A 15 38.81 8.88 15.80
CA THR A 15 39.21 8.99 17.21
C THR A 15 38.24 8.40 18.24
N ASP A 16 37.69 7.21 17.98
CA ASP A 16 36.88 6.45 18.93
C ASP A 16 36.93 4.93 18.68
N GLY A 17 38.10 4.36 18.36
CA GLY A 17 38.31 2.90 18.39
C GLY A 17 37.44 2.05 17.44
N PHE A 18 36.77 2.68 16.48
CA PHE A 18 35.97 1.99 15.47
C PHE A 18 36.84 1.74 14.23
N VAL A 19 36.98 0.46 13.84
CA VAL A 19 37.56 0.10 12.54
C VAL A 19 36.47 0.22 11.50
N ALA A 20 36.43 1.35 10.80
CA ALA A 20 35.61 1.49 9.61
C ALA A 20 36.25 0.70 8.47
N ASN A 21 35.55 -0.30 7.95
CA ASN A 21 35.81 -0.76 6.60
C ASN A 21 34.98 0.15 5.69
N LEU A 22 35.60 0.81 4.72
CA LEU A 22 34.93 1.75 3.80
C LEU A 22 33.85 1.08 2.91
N THR A 23 33.60 -0.22 3.09
CA THR A 23 32.57 -1.03 2.45
C THR A 23 31.59 -1.70 3.43
N SER A 24 31.76 -1.54 4.75
CA SER A 24 31.01 -2.32 5.75
C SER A 24 29.88 -1.50 6.37
N SER A 25 28.65 -1.92 6.09
CA SER A 25 27.40 -1.50 6.75
C SER A 25 27.35 -1.78 8.26
N LEU A 26 28.46 -2.23 8.87
CA LEU A 26 28.59 -2.79 10.21
C LEU A 26 29.85 -2.23 10.89
N LEU A 27 29.69 -1.62 12.06
CA LEU A 27 30.77 -1.17 12.96
C LEU A 27 30.76 -2.04 14.21
N CYS A 28 31.83 -2.79 14.46
CA CYS A 28 31.97 -3.62 15.66
C CYS A 28 33.01 -3.03 16.61
N ARG A 29 32.66 -2.96 17.90
CA ARG A 29 33.56 -2.61 19.00
C ARG A 29 33.70 -3.81 19.92
N LEU A 30 34.93 -4.15 20.30
CA LEU A 30 35.20 -5.13 21.35
C LEU A 30 35.00 -4.46 22.71
N ASP A 31 34.05 -4.95 23.48
CA ASP A 31 33.89 -4.56 24.87
C ASP A 31 34.81 -5.45 25.72
N HIS A 32 35.92 -4.87 26.17
CA HIS A 32 36.92 -5.54 27.02
C HIS A 32 36.37 -5.96 28.39
N SER A 33 35.27 -5.36 28.85
CA SER A 33 34.67 -5.69 30.15
C SER A 33 33.83 -6.98 30.10
N THR A 34 33.22 -7.27 28.94
CA THR A 34 32.34 -8.43 28.75
C THR A 34 32.93 -9.48 27.80
N ALA A 35 34.09 -9.20 27.19
CA ALA A 35 34.69 -9.97 26.11
C ALA A 35 33.74 -10.22 24.93
N ARG A 36 32.75 -9.34 24.73
CA ARG A 36 31.78 -9.42 23.62
C ARG A 36 32.07 -8.36 22.57
N HIS A 37 31.77 -8.70 21.32
CA HIS A 37 31.75 -7.72 20.24
C HIS A 37 30.35 -7.12 20.17
N GLN A 38 30.24 -5.81 20.35
CA GLN A 38 29.02 -5.05 20.09
C GLN A 38 29.11 -4.49 18.69
N CYS A 39 28.23 -4.94 17.80
CA CYS A 39 28.18 -4.47 16.42
C CYS A 39 26.93 -3.61 16.18
N LEU A 40 27.11 -2.51 15.46
CA LEU A 40 26.07 -1.55 15.11
C LEU A 40 26.04 -1.37 13.59
N CYS A 41 24.84 -1.25 13.03
CA CYS A 41 24.70 -0.89 11.62
C CYS A 41 24.88 0.61 11.45
N VAL A 42 25.65 1.01 10.44
CA VAL A 42 25.82 2.42 10.09
C VAL A 42 24.55 2.90 9.39
N PRO A 43 23.96 4.06 9.72
CA PRO A 43 22.84 4.60 8.95
C PRO A 43 23.20 4.76 7.46
N PRO A 44 22.31 4.42 6.50
CA PRO A 44 20.88 4.10 6.65
C PRO A 44 20.57 2.59 6.83
N PHE A 45 21.52 1.79 7.31
CA PHE A 45 21.34 0.35 7.49
C PHE A 45 20.72 0.01 8.86
N LYS A 46 19.87 -1.01 8.87
CA LYS A 46 19.20 -1.55 10.06
C LYS A 46 19.63 -2.99 10.30
N HIS A 47 19.79 -3.36 11.57
CA HIS A 47 20.11 -4.72 11.95
C HIS A 47 18.87 -5.61 11.83
N ILE A 48 19.01 -6.72 11.12
CA ILE A 48 18.01 -7.78 10.99
C ILE A 48 18.55 -9.03 11.69
N PRO A 49 17.77 -9.62 12.61
CA PRO A 49 18.12 -10.92 13.20
C PRO A 49 18.44 -11.94 12.10
N ASP A 50 19.53 -12.68 12.26
CA ASP A 50 20.00 -13.73 11.33
C ASP A 50 20.50 -13.26 9.94
N HIS A 51 20.28 -12.00 9.56
CA HIS A 51 20.67 -11.46 8.24
C HIS A 51 21.69 -10.31 8.30
N GLY A 52 22.05 -9.82 9.50
CA GLY A 52 23.05 -8.77 9.67
C GLY A 52 22.51 -7.37 9.34
N CYS A 53 23.29 -6.51 8.70
CA CYS A 53 22.89 -5.15 8.37
C CYS A 53 22.32 -5.06 6.95
N ALA A 54 21.07 -4.62 6.82
CA ALA A 54 20.42 -4.38 5.54
C ALA A 54 19.98 -2.91 5.42
N PRO A 55 19.96 -2.33 4.21
CA PRO A 55 19.48 -0.96 4.01
C PRO A 55 18.02 -0.82 4.46
N ALA A 56 17.71 0.21 5.26
CA ALA A 56 16.36 0.38 5.83
C ALA A 56 15.25 0.44 4.76
N GLY A 57 15.53 0.98 3.58
CA GLY A 57 14.57 1.04 2.46
C GLY A 57 14.20 -0.32 1.86
N CYS A 58 14.99 -1.35 2.12
CA CYS A 58 14.76 -2.72 1.64
C CYS A 58 14.19 -3.66 2.71
N VAL A 59 13.96 -3.17 3.93
CA VAL A 59 13.44 -3.97 5.03
C VAL A 59 11.93 -3.75 5.15
N SER A 60 11.16 -4.82 5.08
CA SER A 60 9.72 -4.77 5.31
C SER A 60 9.38 -4.49 6.78
N ASP A 61 8.13 -4.13 7.06
CA ASP A 61 7.61 -4.00 8.43
C ASP A 61 7.74 -5.31 9.25
N THR A 62 7.77 -6.45 8.55
CA THR A 62 7.94 -7.78 9.14
C THR A 62 9.41 -8.15 9.38
N GLY A 63 10.35 -7.28 9.03
CA GLY A 63 11.78 -7.48 9.27
C GLY A 63 12.49 -8.35 8.24
N PHE A 64 11.86 -8.61 7.08
CA PHE A 64 12.48 -9.36 6.00
C PHE A 64 13.07 -8.41 4.94
N VAL A 65 14.18 -8.81 4.31
CA VAL A 65 14.77 -8.07 3.20
C VAL A 65 14.08 -8.47 1.91
N CYS A 66 13.41 -7.53 1.24
CA CYS A 66 12.77 -7.68 -0.07
C CYS A 66 12.26 -9.10 -0.39
N PRO A 67 11.23 -9.62 0.31
CA PRO A 67 10.71 -10.96 0.01
C PRO A 67 10.21 -10.99 -1.44
N HIS A 68 10.64 -11.98 -2.25
CA HIS A 68 10.38 -12.06 -3.70
C HIS A 68 10.96 -10.90 -4.52
N GLY A 69 12.15 -10.44 -4.14
CA GLY A 69 12.88 -9.41 -4.87
C GLY A 69 14.33 -9.28 -4.44
N GLU A 70 15.01 -8.32 -5.05
CA GLU A 70 16.40 -7.98 -4.78
C GLU A 70 16.50 -6.53 -4.31
N CYS A 71 17.27 -6.29 -3.26
CA CYS A 71 17.55 -4.92 -2.81
C CYS A 71 18.59 -4.28 -3.72
N LEU A 72 18.20 -3.23 -4.44
CA LEU A 72 19.08 -2.48 -5.34
C LEU A 72 19.23 -1.04 -4.87
N TYR A 73 20.39 -0.46 -5.18
CA TYR A 73 20.62 0.97 -4.98
C TYR A 73 20.30 1.72 -6.28
N SER A 74 19.30 2.59 -6.26
CA SER A 74 18.88 3.42 -7.40
C SER A 74 18.58 4.84 -6.93
N ASP A 75 19.03 5.83 -7.69
CA ASP A 75 18.70 7.25 -7.49
C ASP A 75 18.99 7.80 -6.08
N GLY A 76 20.03 7.28 -5.43
CA GLY A 76 20.43 7.73 -4.08
C GLY A 76 19.82 6.91 -2.95
N GLU A 77 18.91 5.99 -3.25
CA GLU A 77 18.10 5.26 -2.28
C GLU A 77 18.22 3.73 -2.48
N TYR A 78 17.91 2.97 -1.43
CA TYR A 78 17.83 1.51 -1.51
C TYR A 78 16.37 1.09 -1.68
N LEU A 79 16.06 0.40 -2.78
CA LEU A 79 14.72 0.02 -3.19
C LEU A 79 14.67 -1.46 -3.58
N CYS A 80 13.56 -2.12 -3.29
CA CYS A 80 13.35 -3.51 -3.69
C CYS A 80 12.96 -3.62 -5.17
N LYS A 81 13.81 -4.19 -6.02
CA LYS A 81 13.40 -4.63 -7.34
C LYS A 81 12.69 -5.97 -7.23
N CYS A 82 11.40 -5.99 -7.52
CA CYS A 82 10.59 -7.21 -7.44
C CYS A 82 10.85 -8.16 -8.60
N GLU A 83 10.68 -9.45 -8.36
CA GLU A 83 10.69 -10.49 -9.38
C GLU A 83 9.53 -10.31 -10.38
N ASP A 84 9.62 -10.95 -11.54
CA ASP A 84 8.56 -10.94 -12.55
C ASP A 84 7.25 -11.48 -11.96
N GLY A 85 6.16 -10.74 -12.17
CA GLY A 85 4.85 -11.06 -11.60
C GLY A 85 4.60 -10.48 -10.20
N PHE A 86 5.59 -9.83 -9.58
CA PHE A 86 5.45 -9.10 -8.33
C PHE A 86 5.48 -7.58 -8.56
N VAL A 87 4.81 -6.85 -7.68
CA VAL A 87 4.77 -5.38 -7.68
C VAL A 87 5.13 -4.86 -6.30
N MET A 88 5.87 -3.74 -6.28
CA MET A 88 6.28 -3.10 -5.03
C MET A 88 5.10 -2.36 -4.38
N LEU A 89 4.79 -2.72 -3.14
CA LEU A 89 3.78 -2.07 -2.30
C LEU A 89 4.37 -1.85 -0.90
N ASN A 90 4.49 -0.60 -0.45
CA ASN A 90 5.02 -0.24 0.87
C ASN A 90 6.30 -1.00 1.23
N SER A 91 7.32 -0.94 0.36
CA SER A 91 8.62 -1.59 0.55
C SER A 91 8.62 -3.12 0.60
N THR A 92 7.53 -3.77 0.16
CA THR A 92 7.42 -5.22 0.06
C THR A 92 6.96 -5.61 -1.34
N CYS A 93 7.52 -6.68 -1.91
CA CYS A 93 7.06 -7.21 -3.20
C CYS A 93 5.88 -8.15 -2.97
N VAL A 94 4.75 -7.85 -3.61
CA VAL A 94 3.52 -8.64 -3.52
C VAL A 94 3.13 -9.11 -4.90
N HIS A 95 2.66 -10.35 -5.02
CA HIS A 95 2.28 -10.92 -6.30
C HIS A 95 1.12 -10.11 -6.92
N ALA A 96 1.24 -9.75 -8.19
CA ALA A 96 0.33 -8.86 -8.90
C ALA A 96 -1.13 -9.37 -8.92
N GLN A 97 -1.33 -10.69 -8.93
CA GLN A 97 -2.67 -11.32 -8.85
C GLN A 97 -3.43 -10.98 -7.56
N CYS A 98 -2.73 -10.73 -6.46
CA CYS A 98 -3.33 -10.34 -5.19
C CYS A 98 -3.51 -8.82 -5.08
N VAL A 99 -3.07 -8.04 -6.07
CA VAL A 99 -3.08 -6.59 -6.03
C VAL A 99 -4.19 -6.07 -6.92
N LYS A 100 -5.09 -5.29 -6.34
CA LYS A 100 -6.10 -4.53 -7.09
C LYS A 100 -6.16 -3.11 -6.57
N ASN A 101 -6.22 -2.14 -7.47
CA ASN A 101 -6.31 -0.71 -7.16
C ASN A 101 -5.21 -0.22 -6.18
N GLY A 102 -3.98 -0.74 -6.32
CA GLY A 102 -2.83 -0.34 -5.52
C GLY A 102 -2.88 -0.81 -4.05
N ALA A 103 -3.65 -1.86 -3.75
CA ALA A 103 -3.64 -2.52 -2.45
C ALA A 103 -3.60 -4.04 -2.63
N ALA A 104 -2.73 -4.71 -1.89
CA ALA A 104 -2.69 -6.17 -1.80
C ALA A 104 -3.89 -6.67 -0.98
N CYS A 105 -4.72 -7.56 -1.51
CA CYS A 105 -5.85 -8.14 -0.79
C CYS A 105 -6.77 -7.12 -0.12
N ASN A 106 -6.89 -5.92 -0.69
CA ASN A 106 -7.62 -4.79 -0.10
C ASN A 106 -7.07 -4.37 1.29
N TRP A 107 -5.76 -4.49 1.50
CA TRP A 107 -5.09 -4.17 2.76
C TRP A 107 -5.29 -2.71 3.17
N THR A 108 -5.50 -2.49 4.47
CA THR A 108 -5.53 -1.16 5.08
C THR A 108 -4.77 -1.19 6.41
N PRO A 109 -4.34 -0.04 6.95
CA PRO A 109 -3.68 0.02 8.26
C PRO A 109 -4.51 -0.58 9.41
N LYS A 110 -5.85 -0.67 9.23
CA LYS A 110 -6.79 -1.30 10.17
C LYS A 110 -6.93 -2.81 9.94
N ALA A 111 -6.72 -3.31 8.73
CA ALA A 111 -6.85 -4.71 8.34
C ALA A 111 -5.48 -5.36 8.07
N ARG A 112 -4.62 -5.42 9.11
CA ARG A 112 -3.22 -5.89 8.99
C ARG A 112 -3.07 -7.41 8.74
N GLY A 113 -4.14 -8.19 8.85
CA GLY A 113 -4.09 -9.66 8.77
C GLY A 113 -4.32 -10.24 7.37
N ARG A 114 -4.46 -9.40 6.34
CA ARG A 114 -4.71 -9.85 4.96
C ARG A 114 -3.39 -10.14 4.27
N THR A 115 -3.21 -11.38 3.84
CA THR A 115 -1.95 -11.84 3.25
C THR A 115 -2.22 -12.57 1.94
N CYS A 116 -1.40 -12.30 0.92
CA CYS A 116 -1.40 -13.09 -0.30
C CYS A 116 -0.66 -14.40 -0.03
N VAL A 117 -1.35 -15.53 -0.15
CA VAL A 117 -0.78 -16.85 0.09
C VAL A 117 -0.96 -17.72 -1.15
N GLN A 118 -0.02 -18.62 -1.37
CA GLN A 118 -0.18 -19.65 -2.38
C GLN A 118 -0.98 -20.81 -1.78
N ASN A 119 -2.13 -21.13 -2.37
CA ASN A 119 -2.97 -22.24 -1.93
C ASN A 119 -2.40 -23.58 -2.41
N ALA A 120 -2.89 -24.69 -1.88
CA ALA A 120 -2.44 -26.06 -2.16
C ALA A 120 -2.49 -26.46 -3.65
N THR A 121 -3.29 -25.75 -4.46
CA THR A 121 -3.40 -25.92 -5.92
C THR A 121 -2.40 -25.06 -6.70
N ALA A 122 -1.41 -24.47 -6.03
CA ALA A 122 -0.48 -23.46 -6.56
C ALA A 122 -1.15 -22.15 -7.02
N ALA A 123 -2.46 -22.00 -6.82
CA ALA A 123 -3.18 -20.76 -7.09
C ALA A 123 -2.94 -19.75 -5.98
N LEU A 124 -2.61 -18.50 -6.34
CA LEU A 124 -2.47 -17.42 -5.37
C LEU A 124 -3.85 -16.90 -4.97
N ALA A 125 -4.06 -16.79 -3.66
CA ALA A 125 -5.31 -16.35 -3.09
C ALA A 125 -5.05 -15.45 -1.87
N CYS A 126 -5.99 -14.55 -1.62
CA CYS A 126 -5.94 -13.72 -0.42
C CYS A 126 -6.46 -14.52 0.80
N GLN A 127 -5.58 -14.72 1.77
CA GLN A 127 -5.96 -15.14 3.12
C GLN A 127 -6.53 -13.93 3.85
N CYS A 128 -7.82 -13.98 4.16
CA CYS A 128 -8.51 -12.91 4.87
C CYS A 128 -8.37 -13.07 6.38
N ASP A 129 -8.36 -11.93 7.08
CA ASP A 129 -8.39 -11.86 8.54
C ASP A 129 -9.80 -12.14 9.09
N GLU A 130 -9.93 -12.32 10.41
CA GLU A 130 -11.20 -12.61 11.10
C GLU A 130 -12.27 -11.55 10.83
N ASP A 131 -11.92 -10.30 10.56
CA ASP A 131 -12.87 -9.21 10.28
C ASP A 131 -13.18 -9.05 8.79
N ALA A 132 -12.72 -9.98 7.96
CA ALA A 132 -12.95 -9.98 6.53
C ALA A 132 -13.46 -11.32 6.01
N VAL A 133 -14.04 -11.30 4.82
CA VAL A 133 -14.47 -12.50 4.10
C VAL A 133 -13.93 -12.48 2.67
N PRO A 134 -13.71 -13.66 2.06
CA PRO A 134 -13.39 -13.75 0.65
C PRO A 134 -14.53 -13.16 -0.20
N HIS A 135 -14.19 -12.25 -1.11
CA HIS A 135 -15.09 -11.71 -2.11
C HIS A 135 -14.38 -11.66 -3.46
N GLY A 136 -14.67 -12.65 -4.31
CA GLY A 136 -13.90 -12.89 -5.53
C GLY A 136 -12.47 -13.30 -5.20
N GLN A 137 -11.49 -12.57 -5.73
CA GLN A 137 -10.05 -12.81 -5.49
C GLN A 137 -9.47 -11.95 -4.35
N LEU A 138 -10.30 -11.14 -3.68
CA LEU A 138 -9.86 -10.19 -2.64
C LEU A 138 -10.62 -10.43 -1.33
N CYS A 139 -10.24 -9.69 -0.30
CA CYS A 139 -10.93 -9.67 0.99
C CYS A 139 -11.81 -8.42 1.11
N ALA A 140 -13.04 -8.62 1.58
CA ALA A 140 -13.97 -7.55 1.94
C ALA A 140 -14.21 -7.57 3.45
N SER A 141 -14.14 -6.41 4.11
CA SER A 141 -14.45 -6.34 5.53
C SER A 141 -15.92 -6.70 5.80
N LYS A 142 -16.15 -7.48 6.88
CA LYS A 142 -17.46 -7.89 7.34
C LYS A 142 -18.41 -6.72 7.60
N LYS A 143 -17.87 -5.54 7.93
CA LYS A 143 -18.62 -4.30 8.10
C LYS A 143 -19.42 -3.91 6.85
N TYR A 144 -18.90 -4.22 5.67
CA TYR A 144 -19.52 -3.85 4.39
C TYR A 144 -20.33 -4.99 3.77
N LEU A 145 -20.54 -6.07 4.52
CA LEU A 145 -21.42 -7.16 4.12
C LEU A 145 -22.85 -6.84 4.53
N ASN A 146 -23.76 -7.01 3.58
CA ASN A 146 -25.17 -7.02 3.89
C ASN A 146 -25.58 -8.42 4.39
N THR A 147 -25.79 -8.54 5.70
CA THR A 147 -26.28 -9.77 6.33
C THR A 147 -27.69 -10.16 5.89
N ARG A 148 -28.49 -9.20 5.39
CA ARG A 148 -29.86 -9.47 4.91
C ARG A 148 -29.91 -10.00 3.47
N LEU A 149 -28.85 -9.76 2.70
CA LEU A 149 -28.83 -10.04 1.26
C LEU A 149 -27.62 -10.93 0.92
N ALA A 150 -27.66 -12.17 1.41
CA ALA A 150 -26.70 -13.25 1.13
C ALA A 150 -25.21 -12.90 1.29
N GLY A 151 -24.86 -11.94 2.16
CA GLY A 151 -23.47 -11.50 2.32
C GLY A 151 -22.94 -10.69 1.14
N SER A 152 -23.82 -10.03 0.38
CA SER A 152 -23.40 -9.12 -0.69
C SER A 152 -22.58 -7.96 -0.12
N VAL A 153 -21.46 -7.67 -0.77
CA VAL A 153 -20.60 -6.53 -0.44
C VAL A 153 -21.24 -5.25 -1.02
N CYS A 154 -21.28 -4.17 -0.25
CA CYS A 154 -21.86 -2.88 -0.67
C CYS A 154 -23.29 -3.01 -1.19
N THR A 155 -24.08 -3.93 -0.61
CA THR A 155 -25.45 -4.30 -1.01
C THR A 155 -25.62 -4.70 -2.48
N GLY A 156 -24.51 -4.95 -3.20
CA GLY A 156 -24.52 -5.18 -4.65
C GLY A 156 -24.67 -3.92 -5.49
N HIS A 157 -24.59 -2.73 -4.89
CA HIS A 157 -24.76 -1.43 -5.54
C HIS A 157 -23.48 -0.59 -5.55
N GLY A 158 -22.33 -1.24 -5.39
CA GLY A 158 -21.04 -0.58 -5.41
C GLY A 158 -19.89 -1.57 -5.43
N GLU A 159 -18.69 -1.04 -5.54
CA GLU A 159 -17.45 -1.82 -5.43
C GLU A 159 -16.77 -1.55 -4.10
N CYS A 160 -16.13 -2.57 -3.53
CA CYS A 160 -15.30 -2.39 -2.34
C CYS A 160 -13.90 -1.93 -2.72
N TYR A 161 -13.45 -0.84 -2.10
CA TYR A 161 -12.14 -0.25 -2.29
C TYR A 161 -11.57 0.26 -0.97
N LYS A 162 -10.38 -0.22 -0.59
CA LYS A 162 -9.64 0.14 0.63
C LYS A 162 -10.52 0.16 1.89
N ASP A 163 -11.25 -0.93 2.13
CA ASP A 163 -12.25 -1.04 3.21
C ASP A 163 -13.32 0.07 3.19
N ALA A 164 -13.80 0.47 2.02
CA ALA A 164 -14.94 1.35 1.85
C ALA A 164 -15.77 0.93 0.62
N CYS A 165 -17.04 1.29 0.58
CA CYS A 165 -17.88 1.10 -0.59
C CYS A 165 -17.85 2.34 -1.49
N VAL A 166 -17.53 2.14 -2.76
CA VAL A 166 -17.69 3.12 -3.82
C VAL A 166 -19.02 2.82 -4.50
N CYS A 167 -20.03 3.64 -4.22
CA CYS A 167 -21.39 3.40 -4.70
C CYS A 167 -21.55 3.75 -6.17
N ALA A 168 -22.37 2.96 -6.87
CA ALA A 168 -22.85 3.27 -8.21
C ALA A 168 -23.73 4.52 -8.19
N GLU A 169 -23.90 5.16 -9.35
CA GLU A 169 -24.70 6.38 -9.47
C GLU A 169 -26.11 6.22 -8.89
N GLY A 170 -26.53 7.21 -8.09
CA GLY A 170 -27.83 7.22 -7.41
C GLY A 170 -27.90 6.36 -6.15
N TYR A 171 -26.81 5.71 -5.74
CA TYR A 171 -26.68 5.03 -4.46
C TYR A 171 -25.69 5.75 -3.53
N HIS A 172 -25.93 5.68 -2.23
CA HIS A 172 -25.14 6.39 -1.22
C HIS A 172 -25.25 5.72 0.16
N ARG A 173 -24.52 6.30 1.13
CA ARG A 173 -24.17 5.76 2.45
C ARG A 173 -23.08 4.69 2.38
N ASP A 174 -22.54 4.37 3.55
CA ASP A 174 -21.39 3.45 3.73
C ASP A 174 -21.57 2.07 3.09
N LEU A 175 -22.81 1.61 2.88
CA LEU A 175 -23.16 0.31 2.32
C LEU A 175 -23.82 0.40 0.94
N CYS A 176 -23.97 1.59 0.37
CA CYS A 176 -24.73 1.81 -0.87
C CYS A 176 -26.18 1.31 -0.81
N ASP A 177 -26.77 1.31 0.39
CA ASP A 177 -28.12 0.79 0.65
C ASP A 177 -29.23 1.80 0.32
N CYS A 178 -28.88 3.08 0.26
CA CYS A 178 -29.82 4.15 0.03
C CYS A 178 -29.79 4.56 -1.43
N ARG A 179 -30.94 4.54 -2.11
CA ARG A 179 -31.11 5.04 -3.48
C ARG A 179 -31.80 6.40 -3.46
N VAL A 180 -31.19 7.45 -4.03
CA VAL A 180 -31.86 8.74 -4.23
C VAL A 180 -32.85 8.47 -5.34
N ARG A 181 -34.11 8.35 -4.95
CA ARG A 181 -35.19 8.61 -5.89
C ARG A 181 -35.02 10.08 -6.25
N ASN A 182 -34.76 10.37 -7.52
CA ASN A 182 -34.97 11.70 -8.05
C ASN A 182 -36.36 12.15 -7.56
N ILE A 183 -36.40 13.01 -6.52
CA ILE A 183 -37.54 13.90 -6.37
C ILE A 183 -37.41 14.73 -7.63
N GLY A 184 -38.30 14.43 -8.58
CA GLY A 184 -38.22 14.96 -9.93
C GLY A 184 -37.89 16.44 -9.89
N ALA A 185 -37.13 16.88 -10.87
CA ALA A 185 -37.08 18.28 -11.28
C ALA A 185 -38.43 18.92 -10.95
N VAL A 186 -38.42 19.92 -10.06
CA VAL A 186 -39.58 20.77 -9.85
C VAL A 186 -39.86 21.41 -11.21
N ALA A 187 -40.73 20.77 -11.98
CA ALA A 187 -41.39 21.36 -13.12
C ALA A 187 -42.30 22.44 -12.55
N GLY A 188 -41.76 23.64 -12.37
CA GLY A 188 -42.47 24.69 -11.65
C GLY A 188 -41.68 25.96 -11.38
N VAL A 189 -40.66 26.28 -12.16
CA VAL A 189 -40.28 27.68 -12.35
C VAL A 189 -40.27 27.89 -13.86
N THR A 190 -41.44 28.19 -14.40
CA THR A 190 -41.53 28.81 -15.73
C THR A 190 -40.84 30.17 -15.61
N ALA A 191 -39.56 30.21 -15.98
CA ALA A 191 -38.92 31.45 -16.36
C ALA A 191 -39.65 31.96 -17.61
N SER A 192 -40.69 32.77 -17.41
CA SER A 192 -41.35 33.51 -18.48
C SER A 192 -40.43 34.63 -18.94
N THR A 193 -39.41 34.29 -19.72
CA THR A 193 -38.68 35.22 -20.58
C THR A 193 -39.55 35.53 -21.80
N ALA A 194 -40.58 36.37 -21.61
CA ALA A 194 -41.43 36.80 -22.73
C ALA A 194 -42.04 38.20 -22.52
N VAL A 195 -41.21 39.22 -22.26
CA VAL A 195 -41.58 40.62 -22.56
C VAL A 195 -40.31 41.40 -22.96
N PHE A 196 -39.69 41.09 -24.10
CA PHE A 196 -38.65 41.95 -24.68
C PHE A 196 -38.62 41.96 -26.22
N PHE A 197 -39.72 41.61 -26.87
CA PHE A 197 -39.90 41.83 -28.31
C PHE A 197 -41.25 42.46 -28.57
N GLY A 198 -41.25 43.78 -28.76
CA GLY A 198 -42.42 44.50 -29.26
C GLY A 198 -42.56 45.90 -28.68
N LEU A 199 -41.69 46.82 -29.07
CA LEU A 199 -41.96 48.26 -29.25
C LEU A 199 -40.66 48.97 -29.67
N LEU A 200 -40.20 48.69 -30.88
CA LEU A 200 -39.18 49.51 -31.57
C LEU A 200 -39.39 49.45 -33.08
N PHE A 201 -40.62 49.69 -33.52
CA PHE A 201 -40.92 50.08 -34.88
C PHE A 201 -42.07 51.07 -34.84
N LEU A 202 -41.76 52.36 -34.98
CA LEU A 202 -42.54 53.41 -35.67
C LEU A 202 -42.11 54.79 -35.20
N SER A 203 -41.17 55.41 -35.92
CA SER A 203 -41.26 56.80 -36.41
C SER A 203 -39.90 57.28 -36.94
N ALA A 204 -39.61 56.91 -38.19
CA ALA A 204 -38.69 57.65 -39.04
C ALA A 204 -39.25 57.67 -40.45
N THR A 205 -40.18 58.60 -40.71
CA THR A 205 -40.39 59.15 -42.06
C THR A 205 -40.75 60.62 -41.92
N ARG A 206 -39.76 61.44 -42.31
CA ARG A 206 -39.84 62.70 -43.05
C ARG A 206 -40.84 63.78 -42.63
#